data_AF-A0A0U4ECW3-F1
#
_entry.id   AF-A0A0U4ECW3-F1
#
_cell.length_a   1.000
_cell.length_b   1.000
_cell.length_c   1.000
_cell.angle_alpha   90.00
_cell.angle_beta   90.00
_cell.angle_gamma   90.00
#
_symmetry.space_group_name_H-M   'P 1'
#
loop_
_entity.id
_entity.type
_entity.pdbx_description
1 polymer ?
#
loop_
_entity_poly.entity_id
_entity_poly.type
_entity_poly.pdbx_seq_one_letter_code
_entity_poly.pdbx_strand_id
1 'polypeptide(L)'
;MSLTLEIMRIFLPLVLVCGIAVFVVLRMIHKTKKGTLGKKKTRGAQNLLDSLIPLGMVIGFIAAIFVSLLLPIALLSSIAWGPGIGLLFGYFAYEIYSKKKKIIHNDSFP
;
A
#
# COMPACT_ATOMS: atom_id res chain seq x y z
N MET A 1 16.60 15.54 -28.61
CA MET A 1 15.71 15.81 -27.47
C MET A 1 16.55 16.41 -26.36
N SER A 2 16.07 17.41 -25.60
CA SER A 2 16.87 18.04 -24.55
C SER A 2 17.03 17.09 -23.36
N LEU A 3 18.28 16.89 -22.93
CA LEU A 3 18.68 16.02 -21.81
C LEU A 3 17.83 16.24 -20.54
N THR A 4 17.42 17.49 -20.30
CA THR A 4 16.55 17.90 -19.20
C THR A 4 15.19 17.18 -19.18
N LEU A 5 14.56 16.99 -20.35
CA LEU A 5 13.24 16.35 -20.45
C LEU A 5 13.32 14.84 -20.20
N GLU A 6 14.40 14.18 -20.64
CA GLU A 6 14.63 12.76 -20.40
C GLU A 6 14.84 12.46 -18.92
N ILE A 7 15.67 13.27 -18.25
CA ILE A 7 15.89 13.16 -16.80
C ILE A 7 14.57 13.36 -16.05
N MET A 8 13.82 14.41 -16.37
CA MET A 8 12.54 14.69 -15.71
C MET A 8 11.55 13.52 -15.85
N ARG A 9 11.49 12.86 -17.02
CA ARG A 9 10.60 11.73 -17.26
C ARG A 9 10.94 10.49 -16.44
N ILE A 10 12.23 10.28 -16.13
CA ILE A 10 12.71 9.17 -15.30
C ILE A 10 12.46 9.45 -13.81
N PHE A 11 12.67 10.68 -13.36
CA PHE A 11 12.49 11.05 -11.95
C PHE A 11 11.02 11.19 -11.54
N LEU A 12 10.16 11.65 -12.44
CA LEU A 12 8.73 11.82 -12.17
C LEU A 12 8.04 10.59 -11.53
N PRO A 13 8.15 9.37 -12.10
CA PRO A 13 7.56 8.18 -11.49
C PRO A 13 8.17 7.84 -10.12
N LEU A 14 9.47 8.06 -9.95
CA LEU A 14 10.16 7.81 -8.69
C LEU A 14 9.65 8.74 -7.58
N VAL A 15 9.53 10.04 -7.87
CA VAL A 15 9.00 11.04 -6.92
C VAL A 15 7.56 10.71 -6.54
N LEU A 16 6.73 10.25 -7.48
CA LEU A 16 5.35 9.86 -7.21
C LEU A 16 5.29 8.63 -6.28
N VAL A 17 6.11 7.61 -6.50
CA VAL A 17 6.17 6.43 -5.64
C VAL A 17 6.66 6.79 -4.23
N CYS A 18 7.68 7.64 -4.12
CA CYS A 18 8.13 8.17 -2.82
C CYS A 18 7.01 8.96 -2.12
N GLY A 19 6.30 9.81 -2.85
CA GLY A 19 5.14 10.54 -2.34
C GLY A 19 4.04 9.62 -1.81
N ILE A 20 3.75 8.53 -2.52
CA ILE A 20 2.79 7.50 -2.09
C ILE A 20 3.22 6.85 -0.78
N ALA A 21 4.49 6.44 -0.67
CA ALA A 21 5.01 5.82 0.55
C ALA A 21 4.92 6.77 1.75
N VAL A 22 5.35 8.02 1.59
CA VAL A 22 5.27 9.06 2.62
C VAL A 22 3.81 9.34 3.01
N PHE A 23 2.92 9.46 2.03
CA PHE A 23 1.49 9.67 2.25
C PHE A 23 0.88 8.56 3.11
N VAL A 24 1.18 7.29 2.81
CA VAL A 24 0.66 6.15 3.57
C VAL A 24 1.17 6.14 5.00
N VAL A 25 2.47 6.39 5.21
CA VAL A 25 3.05 6.46 6.57
C VAL A 25 2.43 7.60 7.37
N LEU A 26 2.36 8.80 6.80
CA LEU A 26 1.75 9.96 7.46
C LEU A 26 0.29 9.72 7.80
N ARG A 27 -0.48 9.15 6.85
CA ARG A 27 -1.89 8.84 7.05
C ARG A 27 -2.10 7.79 8.15
N MET A 28 -1.24 6.78 8.21
CA MET A 28 -1.25 5.76 9.24
C MET A 28 -0.96 6.35 10.62
N ILE A 29 0.08 7.19 10.75
CA ILE A 29 0.41 7.88 12.00
C ILE A 29 -0.75 8.79 12.44
N HIS A 30 -1.30 9.60 11.54
CA HIS A 30 -2.39 10.52 11.84
C HIS A 30 -3.63 9.80 12.36
N LYS A 31 -4.02 8.70 11.71
CA LYS A 31 -5.19 7.91 12.12
C LYS A 31 -4.94 7.09 13.38
N THR A 32 -3.69 6.68 13.63
CA THR A 32 -3.28 6.05 14.89
C THR A 32 -3.43 7.03 16.05
N LYS A 33 -2.93 8.27 15.91
CA LYS A 33 -3.08 9.32 16.93
C LYS A 33 -4.54 9.70 17.19
N LYS A 34 -5.38 9.68 16.16
CA LYS A 34 -6.84 9.93 16.29
C LYS A 34 -7.63 8.74 16.86
N GLY A 35 -7.01 7.60 17.18
CA GLY A 35 -7.71 6.41 17.68
C GLY A 35 -8.65 5.73 16.67
N THR A 36 -8.64 6.18 15.41
CA THR A 36 -9.48 5.65 14.33
C THR A 36 -8.89 4.43 13.64
N LEU A 37 -7.58 4.19 13.82
CA LEU A 37 -6.91 2.98 13.41
C LEU A 37 -7.17 1.90 14.48
N GLY A 38 -8.14 1.03 14.23
CA GLY A 38 -8.55 -0.01 15.16
C GLY A 38 -7.46 -1.06 15.34
N LYS A 39 -6.75 -1.01 16.48
CA LYS A 39 -5.91 -2.12 16.92
C LYS A 39 -6.80 -3.30 17.32
N LYS A 40 -6.52 -4.50 16.79
CA LYS A 40 -7.30 -5.69 17.17
C LYS A 40 -6.96 -6.15 18.60
N LYS A 41 -7.92 -6.76 19.29
CA LYS A 41 -7.76 -7.24 20.68
C LYS A 41 -6.75 -8.41 20.80
N THR A 42 -6.59 -9.21 19.75
CA THR A 42 -5.74 -10.40 19.76
C THR A 42 -4.45 -10.17 18.97
N ARG A 43 -3.31 -10.61 19.52
CA ARG A 43 -1.98 -10.52 18.89
C ARG A 43 -1.94 -11.13 17.49
N GLY A 44 -2.54 -12.32 17.32
CA GLY A 44 -2.57 -13.00 16.02
C GLY A 44 -3.31 -12.20 14.95
N ALA A 45 -4.44 -11.57 15.30
CA ALA A 45 -5.20 -10.80 14.31
C ALA A 45 -4.57 -9.42 14.02
N GLN A 46 -3.84 -8.84 14.99
CA GLN A 46 -2.97 -7.68 14.71
C GLN A 46 -1.85 -8.08 13.74
N ASN A 47 -1.19 -9.20 13.96
CA ASN A 47 -0.11 -9.67 13.10
C ASN A 47 -0.56 -9.89 11.65
N LEU A 48 -1.77 -10.43 11.44
CA LEU A 48 -2.36 -10.57 10.11
C LEU A 48 -2.65 -9.21 9.47
N LEU A 49 -3.14 -8.23 10.24
CA LEU A 49 -3.35 -6.87 9.74
C LEU A 49 -2.05 -6.18 9.40
N ASP A 50 -1.07 -6.21 10.30
CA ASP A 50 0.21 -5.54 10.09
C ASP A 50 0.95 -6.16 8.87
N SER A 51 0.70 -7.44 8.58
CA SER A 51 1.17 -8.12 7.37
C SER A 51 0.47 -7.69 6.07
N LEU A 52 -0.73 -7.09 6.10
CA LEU A 52 -1.44 -6.66 4.88
C LEU A 52 -0.67 -5.59 4.11
N ILE A 53 0.08 -4.73 4.80
CA ILE A 53 0.86 -3.67 4.15
C ILE A 53 2.03 -4.27 3.35
N PRO A 54 2.93 -5.10 3.94
CA PRO A 54 3.93 -5.85 3.19
C PRO A 54 3.34 -6.75 2.10
N LEU A 55 2.22 -7.42 2.38
CA LEU A 55 1.58 -8.31 1.42
C LEU A 55 1.03 -7.56 0.20
N GLY A 56 0.46 -6.36 0.41
CA GLY A 56 0.06 -5.47 -0.68
C GLY A 56 1.23 -5.07 -1.57
N MET A 57 2.39 -4.74 -0.99
CA MET A 57 3.63 -4.46 -1.75
C MET A 57 4.07 -5.64 -2.60
N VAL A 58 4.11 -6.85 -2.02
CA VAL A 58 4.54 -8.07 -2.72
C VAL A 58 3.60 -8.42 -3.86
N ILE A 59 2.29 -8.36 -3.64
CA ILE A 59 1.29 -8.60 -4.70
C ILE A 59 1.41 -7.55 -5.81
N GLY A 60 1.57 -6.27 -5.45
CA GLY A 60 1.75 -5.19 -6.41
C GLY A 60 3.02 -5.37 -7.25
N PHE A 61 4.11 -5.84 -6.64
CA PHE A 61 5.36 -6.16 -7.33
C PHE A 61 5.19 -7.33 -8.32
N ILE A 62 4.59 -8.43 -7.87
CA ILE A 62 4.33 -9.61 -8.71
C ILE A 62 3.44 -9.22 -9.90
N ALA A 63 2.34 -8.51 -9.64
CA ALA A 63 1.43 -8.04 -10.69
C ALA A 63 2.16 -7.13 -11.69
N ALA A 64 3.03 -6.23 -11.22
CA ALA A 64 3.82 -5.37 -12.08
C ALA A 64 4.80 -6.17 -12.97
N ILE A 65 5.41 -7.24 -12.46
CA ILE A 65 6.22 -8.14 -13.28
C ILE A 65 5.36 -8.78 -14.36
N PHE A 66 4.19 -9.33 -14.01
CA PHE A 66 3.27 -9.93 -14.99
C PHE A 66 2.85 -8.92 -16.08
N VAL A 67 2.51 -7.69 -15.70
CA VAL A 67 2.16 -6.62 -16.63
C VAL A 67 3.34 -6.25 -17.52
N SER A 68 4.57 -6.24 -16.97
CA SER A 68 5.80 -5.97 -17.74
C SER A 68 6.16 -7.09 -18.72
N LEU A 69 5.67 -8.32 -18.50
CA LEU A 69 5.79 -9.40 -19.48
C LEU A 69 4.76 -9.28 -20.62
N LEU A 70 3.57 -8.76 -20.31
CA LEU A 70 2.48 -8.61 -21.28
C LEU A 70 2.58 -7.35 -22.13
N LEU A 71 3.17 -6.28 -21.59
CA LEU A 71 3.35 -5.01 -22.28
C LEU A 71 4.85 -4.69 -22.44
N PRO A 72 5.26 -3.97 -23.50
CA PRO A 72 6.64 -3.53 -23.72
C PRO A 72 7.00 -2.34 -22.81
N ILE A 73 6.75 -2.49 -21.51
CA ILE A 73 7.09 -1.50 -20.49
C ILE A 73 8.45 -1.91 -19.91
N ALA A 74 9.33 -0.94 -19.68
CA ALA A 74 10.60 -1.20 -19.02
C ALA A 74 10.36 -1.83 -17.63
N LEU A 75 10.96 -2.99 -17.39
CA LEU A 75 10.91 -3.70 -16.10
C LEU A 75 11.21 -2.78 -14.92
N LEU A 76 12.21 -1.90 -15.06
CA LEU A 76 12.60 -0.93 -14.04
C LEU A 76 11.45 0.01 -13.64
N SER A 77 10.67 0.47 -14.63
CA SER A 77 9.50 1.31 -14.38
C SER A 77 8.40 0.51 -13.68
N SER A 78 8.11 -0.71 -14.16
CA SER A 78 7.08 -1.56 -13.57
C SER A 78 7.39 -1.90 -12.11
N ILE A 79 8.65 -2.24 -11.81
CA ILE A 79 9.15 -2.53 -10.47
C ILE A 79 9.12 -1.31 -9.55
N ALA A 80 9.26 -0.09 -10.08
CA ALA A 80 9.12 1.12 -9.28
C ALA A 80 7.64 1.38 -8.91
N TRP A 81 6.74 1.28 -9.88
CA TRP A 81 5.32 1.59 -9.69
C TRP A 81 4.54 0.51 -8.93
N GLY A 82 4.80 -0.76 -9.20
CA GLY A 82 4.07 -1.91 -8.67
C GLY A 82 3.98 -1.93 -7.14
N PRO A 83 5.12 -1.96 -6.42
CA PRO A 83 5.14 -1.93 -4.97
C PRO A 83 4.51 -0.66 -4.40
N GLY A 84 4.69 0.51 -5.04
CA GLY A 84 4.09 1.77 -4.60
C GLY A 84 2.55 1.72 -4.62
N ILE A 85 1.98 1.27 -5.73
CA ILE A 85 0.53 1.08 -5.88
C ILE A 85 0.05 -0.03 -4.93
N GLY A 86 0.79 -1.12 -4.83
CA GLY A 86 0.52 -2.25 -3.93
C GLY A 86 0.50 -1.85 -2.46
N LEU A 87 1.42 -0.96 -2.04
CA LEU A 87 1.47 -0.40 -0.70
C LEU A 87 0.23 0.45 -0.40
N LEU A 88 -0.24 1.24 -1.38
CA LEU A 88 -1.46 2.04 -1.24
C LEU A 88 -2.69 1.14 -1.04
N PHE A 89 -2.82 0.08 -1.86
CA PHE A 89 -3.89 -0.91 -1.73
C PHE A 89 -3.79 -1.70 -0.42
N GLY A 90 -2.59 -2.13 -0.02
CA GLY A 90 -2.34 -2.80 1.25
C GLY A 90 -2.75 -1.96 2.44
N TYR A 91 -2.47 -0.65 2.40
CA TYR A 91 -2.94 0.30 3.40
C TYR A 91 -4.47 0.45 3.42
N PHE A 92 -5.13 0.56 2.26
CA PHE A 92 -6.60 0.65 2.23
C PHE A 92 -7.26 -0.63 2.74
N ALA A 93 -6.73 -1.80 2.36
CA ALA A 93 -7.17 -3.08 2.89
C ALA A 93 -6.97 -3.10 4.41
N TYR A 94 -5.80 -2.73 4.92
CA TYR A 94 -5.53 -2.59 6.35
C TYR A 94 -6.60 -1.72 7.03
N GLU A 95 -6.89 -0.54 6.48
CA GLU A 95 -7.87 0.40 7.06
C GLU A 95 -9.29 -0.19 7.09
N ILE A 96 -9.72 -0.83 6.01
CA ILE A 96 -11.06 -1.45 5.92
C ILE A 96 -11.18 -2.65 6.87
N TYR A 97 -10.19 -3.54 6.90
CA TYR A 97 -10.19 -4.73 7.77
C TYR A 97 -9.96 -4.38 9.25
N SER A 98 -9.33 -3.24 9.54
CA SER A 98 -9.23 -2.66 10.88
C SER A 98 -10.60 -2.17 11.37
N LYS A 99 -11.41 -1.56 10.50
CA LYS A 99 -12.76 -1.06 10.84
C LYS A 99 -13.85 -2.13 10.85
N LYS A 100 -13.90 -3.00 9.83
CA LYS A 100 -14.96 -4.03 9.68
C LYS A 100 -15.08 -4.96 10.88
N LYS A 101 -13.98 -5.29 11.57
CA LYS A 101 -14.01 -6.27 12.67
C LYS A 101 -14.41 -5.69 14.03
N LYS A 102 -14.66 -4.37 14.14
CA LYS A 102 -15.41 -3.82 15.29
C LYS A 102 -16.90 -4.18 15.24
N ILE A 103 -17.43 -4.51 14.06
CA ILE A 103 -18.87 -4.72 13.84
C ILE A 103 -19.27 -6.19 14.13
N ILE A 104 -18.37 -7.16 13.92
CA ILE A 104 -18.68 -8.60 14.09
C ILE A 104 -18.68 -9.05 15.58
N HIS A 105 -18.52 -8.14 16.54
CA HIS A 105 -18.58 -8.50 17.97
C HIS A 105 -19.67 -7.74 18.73
N ASN A 106 -20.67 -7.22 18.02
CA ASN A 106 -21.89 -6.69 18.62
C ASN A 106 -23.10 -7.63 18.46
N ASP A 107 -22.94 -8.80 17.82
CA ASP A 107 -24.06 -9.68 17.45
C ASP A 107 -23.99 -11.07 18.13
N SER A 108 -23.33 -11.19 19.28
CA SER A 108 -23.43 -12.38 20.12
C SER A 108 -23.82 -11.98 21.55
N PHE A 109 -25.15 -11.85 21.71
CA PHE A 109 -25.97 -11.76 22.94
C PHE A 109 -25.65 -12.88 23.97
N PRO A 110 -26.15 -12.84 25.23
CA PRO A 110 -27.30 -12.09 25.77
C PRO A 110 -26.99 -10.90 26.68
#